data_AF-A0A7S2Y4U9-F1
#
_entry.id   AF-A0A7S2Y4U9-F1
#
_cell.length_a   1.000
_cell.length_b   1.000
_cell.length_c   1.000
_cell.angle_alpha   90.00
_cell.angle_beta   90.00
_cell.angle_gamma   90.00
#
_symmetry.space_group_name_H-M   'P 1'
#
loop_
_entity.id
_entity.type
_entity.pdbx_description
1 polymer ?
#
loop_
_entity_poly.entity_id
_entity_poly.type
_entity_poly.pdbx_seq_one_letter_code
_entity_poly.pdbx_strand_id
1 'polypeptide(L)'
;RYEPNTESFQKAANFLSSRKNYDVVVAVGGGSVMDTAKAANLYACHPPNDFYDYVNAPVGRGLPPPGPVKPLIAIPTTAGTGSETTGVAIFDDTEKQCKTGIAHRHLKPTLGIIDSENTASLPPSVAAYSGLDVLCHALESYTAIPFNKR
;
A
#
# COMPACT_ATOMS: atom_id res chain seq x y z
N ARG A 1 -10.85 13.98 4.72
CA ARG A 1 -10.82 12.50 4.56
C ARG A 1 -9.36 12.13 4.29
N TYR A 2 -8.76 11.25 5.10
CA TYR A 2 -7.30 10.99 5.11
C TYR A 2 -6.91 9.65 4.44
N GLU A 3 -7.75 9.18 3.51
CA GLU A 3 -7.46 7.98 2.72
C GLU A 3 -6.70 8.38 1.45
N PRO A 4 -5.75 7.57 0.99
CA PRO A 4 -5.12 7.79 -0.31
C PRO A 4 -6.19 7.65 -1.39
N ASN A 5 -6.17 8.56 -2.36
CA ASN A 5 -7.09 8.58 -3.49
C ASN A 5 -6.31 8.62 -4.81
N THR A 6 -7.03 8.49 -5.93
CA THR A 6 -6.47 8.55 -7.28
C THR A 6 -5.53 9.74 -7.47
N GLU A 7 -5.94 10.93 -7.02
CA GLU A 7 -5.14 12.16 -7.13
C GLU A 7 -3.83 12.08 -6.32
N SER A 8 -3.89 11.58 -5.09
CA SER A 8 -2.71 11.46 -4.21
C SER A 8 -1.70 10.44 -4.76
N PHE A 9 -2.20 9.33 -5.31
CA PHE A 9 -1.37 8.33 -5.99
C PHE A 9 -0.67 8.93 -7.20
N GLN A 10 -1.41 9.62 -8.08
CA GLN A 10 -0.83 10.27 -9.25
C GLN A 10 0.19 11.35 -8.88
N LYS A 11 -0.11 12.19 -7.88
CA LYS A 11 0.82 13.22 -7.39
C LYS A 11 2.11 12.60 -6.87
N ALA A 12 2.02 11.54 -6.06
CA ALA A 12 3.20 10.86 -5.52
C ALA A 12 4.02 10.15 -6.61
N ALA A 13 3.36 9.49 -7.56
CA ALA A 13 3.99 8.88 -8.72
C ALA A 13 4.72 9.93 -9.57
N ASN A 14 4.06 11.02 -9.93
CA ASN A 14 4.64 12.11 -10.72
C ASN A 14 5.83 12.76 -9.99
N PHE A 15 5.70 12.97 -8.68
CA PHE A 15 6.80 13.46 -7.86
C PHE A 15 8.00 12.53 -7.94
N LEU A 16 7.81 11.23 -7.75
CA LEU A 16 8.90 10.26 -7.74
C LEU A 16 9.52 10.09 -9.15
N SER A 17 8.70 10.01 -10.20
CA SER A 17 9.15 9.97 -11.60
C SER A 17 9.94 11.21 -12.02
N SER A 18 9.65 12.38 -11.42
CA SER A 18 10.40 13.61 -11.68
C SER A 18 11.80 13.61 -11.03
N ARG A 19 12.04 12.71 -10.07
CA ARG A 19 13.35 12.57 -9.43
C ARG A 19 14.26 11.75 -10.34
N LYS A 20 15.27 12.41 -10.91
CA LYS A 20 16.19 11.79 -11.86
C LYS A 20 16.92 10.56 -11.31
N ASN A 21 17.21 10.51 -10.01
CA ASN A 21 17.96 9.40 -9.39
C ASN A 21 17.46 9.16 -7.96
N TYR A 22 16.65 8.12 -7.76
CA TYR A 22 16.40 7.56 -6.44
C TYR A 22 16.71 6.06 -6.44
N ASP A 23 17.28 5.59 -5.35
CA ASP A 23 17.69 4.19 -5.19
C ASP A 23 16.79 3.42 -4.24
N VAL A 24 16.14 4.12 -3.31
CA VAL A 24 15.28 3.55 -2.28
C VAL A 24 14.12 4.50 -1.99
N VAL A 25 12.97 3.93 -1.67
CA VAL A 25 11.82 4.65 -1.13
C VAL A 25 11.71 4.33 0.36
N VAL A 26 11.51 5.34 1.19
CA VAL A 26 11.27 5.18 2.63
C VAL A 26 9.86 5.67 2.95
N ALA A 27 9.01 4.78 3.44
CA ALA A 27 7.64 5.10 3.85
C ALA A 27 7.56 5.12 5.37
N VAL A 28 7.28 6.28 5.96
CA VAL A 28 7.11 6.46 7.41
C VAL A 28 5.69 6.91 7.68
N GLY A 29 4.87 6.05 8.28
CA GLY A 29 3.47 6.35 8.52
C GLY A 29 2.59 5.11 8.68
N GLY A 30 1.28 5.29 8.63
CA GLY A 30 0.32 4.17 8.57
C GLY A 30 0.16 3.58 7.17
N GLY A 31 -0.84 2.72 6.99
CA GLY A 31 -1.16 2.05 5.71
C GLY A 31 -1.29 3.01 4.53
N SER A 32 -1.96 4.15 4.71
CA SER A 32 -2.14 5.17 3.67
C SER A 32 -0.82 5.68 3.08
N VAL A 33 0.20 5.89 3.92
CA VAL A 33 1.52 6.36 3.46
C VAL A 33 2.24 5.25 2.72
N MET A 34 2.22 4.04 3.26
CA MET A 34 2.87 2.88 2.66
C MET A 34 2.24 2.52 1.31
N ASP A 35 0.92 2.55 1.19
CA ASP A 35 0.21 2.26 -0.06
C ASP A 35 0.51 3.32 -1.13
N THR A 36 0.56 4.59 -0.73
CA THR A 36 0.99 5.69 -1.61
C THR A 36 2.43 5.51 -2.08
N ALA A 37 3.34 5.12 -1.18
CA ALA A 37 4.74 4.88 -1.52
C ALA A 37 4.92 3.67 -2.45
N LYS A 38 4.18 2.58 -2.24
CA LYS A 38 4.15 1.40 -3.12
C LYS A 38 3.71 1.77 -4.53
N ALA A 39 2.59 2.49 -4.66
CA ALA A 39 2.09 2.94 -5.95
C ALA A 39 3.08 3.91 -6.61
N ALA A 40 3.56 4.92 -5.91
CA ALA A 40 4.53 5.86 -6.46
C ALA A 40 5.78 5.14 -7.01
N ASN A 41 6.32 4.18 -6.24
CA ASN A 41 7.48 3.40 -6.64
C ASN A 41 7.23 2.53 -7.87
N LEU A 42 6.05 1.87 -7.93
CA LEU A 42 5.65 1.09 -9.10
C LEU A 42 5.60 1.96 -10.36
N TYR A 43 4.86 3.07 -10.30
CA TYR A 43 4.62 3.91 -11.47
C TYR A 43 5.88 4.67 -11.92
N ALA A 44 6.82 4.93 -11.01
CA ALA A 44 8.10 5.52 -11.34
C ALA A 44 9.08 4.50 -11.98
N CYS A 45 9.07 3.25 -11.52
CA CYS A 45 9.90 2.19 -12.13
C CYS A 45 9.34 1.71 -13.48
N HIS A 46 8.03 1.56 -13.55
CA HIS A 46 7.30 1.03 -14.70
C HIS A 46 6.11 1.95 -14.98
N PRO A 47 6.32 3.05 -15.73
CA PRO A 47 5.22 3.94 -16.10
C PRO A 47 4.16 3.20 -16.91
N PRO A 48 2.88 3.20 -16.50
CA PRO A 48 1.83 2.57 -17.28
C PRO A 48 1.40 3.47 -18.45
N ASN A 49 0.66 2.91 -19.40
CA ASN A 49 0.04 3.69 -20.48
C ASN A 49 -1.24 4.38 -19.98
N ASP A 50 -1.98 3.71 -19.10
CA ASP A 50 -3.15 4.23 -18.42
C ASP A 50 -3.02 4.01 -16.90
N PHE A 51 -3.50 4.95 -16.08
CA PHE A 51 -3.42 4.82 -14.62
C PHE A 51 -4.01 3.51 -14.09
N TYR A 52 -5.07 3.00 -14.72
CA TYR A 52 -5.77 1.78 -14.32
C TYR A 52 -5.16 0.49 -14.90
N ASP A 53 -4.04 0.54 -15.61
CA ASP A 53 -3.37 -0.65 -16.16
C ASP A 53 -3.03 -1.67 -15.07
N TYR A 54 -2.41 -1.23 -13.97
CA TYR A 54 -2.03 -2.10 -12.85
C TYR A 54 -3.11 -2.27 -11.78
N VAL A 55 -4.17 -1.46 -11.82
CA VAL A 55 -5.27 -1.52 -10.85
C VAL A 55 -6.06 -2.82 -11.05
N ASN A 56 -6.39 -3.50 -9.97
CA ASN A 56 -7.06 -4.79 -9.99
C ASN A 56 -8.39 -4.75 -10.78
N ALA A 57 -8.69 -5.81 -11.52
CA ALA A 57 -10.01 -6.03 -12.10
C ALA A 57 -11.05 -6.19 -10.97
N PRO A 58 -12.31 -5.73 -11.17
CA PRO A 58 -12.90 -5.22 -12.41
C PRO A 58 -12.70 -3.70 -12.63
N VAL A 59 -12.07 -2.99 -11.70
CA VAL A 59 -11.94 -1.53 -11.76
C VAL A 59 -10.90 -1.09 -12.78
N GLY A 60 -9.76 -1.78 -12.80
CA GLY A 60 -8.72 -1.60 -13.80
C GLY A 60 -8.51 -2.86 -14.62
N ARG A 61 -7.35 -2.95 -15.28
CA ARG A 61 -7.00 -4.06 -16.18
C ARG A 61 -6.27 -5.20 -15.49
N GLY A 62 -5.77 -4.99 -14.26
CA GLY A 62 -5.04 -5.99 -13.49
C GLY A 62 -3.77 -6.48 -14.19
N LEU A 63 -3.15 -5.64 -15.03
CA LEU A 63 -1.92 -6.01 -15.72
C LEU A 63 -0.80 -6.20 -14.70
N PRO A 64 0.03 -7.24 -14.83
CA PRO A 64 1.15 -7.44 -13.93
C PRO A 64 2.24 -6.38 -14.18
N PRO A 65 2.89 -5.86 -13.12
CA PRO A 65 4.12 -5.08 -13.26
C PRO A 65 5.17 -5.83 -14.08
N PRO A 66 5.83 -5.19 -15.09
CA PRO A 66 6.78 -5.85 -15.98
C PRO A 66 7.99 -6.46 -15.28
N GLY A 67 8.36 -5.96 -14.10
CA GLY A 67 9.52 -6.42 -13.37
C GLY A 67 9.55 -5.93 -11.92
N PRO A 68 10.65 -6.20 -11.19
CA PRO A 68 10.84 -5.67 -9.84
C PRO A 68 10.87 -4.14 -9.82
N VAL A 69 10.53 -3.56 -8.68
CA VAL A 69 10.61 -2.11 -8.42
C VAL A 69 11.83 -1.83 -7.53
N LYS A 70 12.17 -0.55 -7.34
CA LYS A 70 13.25 -0.16 -6.41
C LYS A 70 12.92 -0.60 -4.97
N PRO A 71 13.93 -0.82 -4.11
CA PRO A 71 13.71 -1.15 -2.72
C PRO A 71 12.78 -0.17 -1.99
N LEU A 72 11.89 -0.71 -1.17
CA LEU A 72 10.98 0.05 -0.30
C LEU A 72 11.23 -0.35 1.15
N ILE A 73 11.58 0.63 1.99
CA ILE A 73 11.69 0.48 3.44
C ILE A 73 10.41 1.04 4.07
N ALA A 74 9.69 0.22 4.80
CA ALA A 74 8.44 0.57 5.47
C ALA A 74 8.67 0.69 6.98
N ILE A 75 8.27 1.82 7.56
CA ILE A 75 8.40 2.15 8.98
C ILE A 75 7.00 2.49 9.49
N PRO A 76 6.22 1.50 9.96
CA PRO A 76 4.86 1.75 10.41
C PRO A 76 4.84 2.62 11.66
N THR A 77 3.91 3.57 11.69
CA THR A 77 3.59 4.39 12.87
C THR A 77 2.22 4.05 13.46
N THR A 78 1.56 3.02 12.92
CA THR A 78 0.31 2.46 13.44
C THR A 78 0.43 0.95 13.60
N ALA A 79 -0.21 0.38 14.62
CA ALA A 79 -0.28 -1.07 14.85
C ALA A 79 -1.59 -1.64 14.30
N GLY A 80 -1.73 -1.66 12.96
CA GLY A 80 -3.00 -1.98 12.29
C GLY A 80 -2.83 -2.78 11.00
N THR A 81 -2.71 -2.03 9.90
CA THR A 81 -2.90 -2.54 8.52
C THR A 81 -1.97 -3.67 8.08
N GLY A 82 -0.80 -3.84 8.71
CA GLY A 82 0.22 -4.78 8.27
C GLY A 82 0.79 -4.49 6.87
N SER A 83 0.53 -3.30 6.31
CA SER A 83 0.91 -2.92 4.94
C SER A 83 2.43 -3.04 4.70
N GLU A 84 3.25 -2.92 5.74
CA GLU A 84 4.69 -3.16 5.72
C GLU A 84 5.08 -4.61 5.31
N THR A 85 4.15 -5.56 5.40
CA THR A 85 4.38 -6.98 5.07
C THR A 85 3.68 -7.46 3.80
N THR A 86 2.81 -6.64 3.21
CA THR A 86 1.95 -7.04 2.07
C THR A 86 2.38 -6.40 0.75
N GLY A 87 2.09 -7.09 -0.35
CA GLY A 87 2.24 -6.56 -1.72
C GLY A 87 1.01 -5.85 -2.25
N VAL A 88 0.16 -5.32 -1.36
CA VAL A 88 -1.10 -4.67 -1.71
C VAL A 88 -0.98 -3.18 -1.44
N ALA A 89 -1.47 -2.36 -2.37
CA ALA A 89 -1.62 -0.91 -2.20
C ALA A 89 -3.08 -0.53 -2.50
N ILE A 90 -3.79 -0.01 -1.51
CA ILE A 90 -5.21 0.32 -1.61
C ILE A 90 -5.39 1.84 -1.74
N PHE A 91 -6.37 2.26 -2.53
CA PHE A 91 -6.80 3.65 -2.64
C PHE A 91 -8.30 3.77 -2.91
N ASP A 92 -8.83 4.96 -2.64
CA ASP A 92 -10.19 5.36 -2.97
C ASP A 92 -10.23 5.91 -4.40
N ASP A 93 -10.89 5.19 -5.32
CA ASP A 93 -11.20 5.68 -6.66
C ASP A 93 -12.41 6.62 -6.55
N THR A 94 -12.12 7.92 -6.49
CA THR A 94 -13.14 8.97 -6.35
C THR A 94 -14.03 9.11 -7.58
N GLU A 95 -13.57 8.70 -8.76
CA GLU A 95 -14.39 8.77 -9.98
C GLU A 95 -15.41 7.63 -10.00
N LYS A 96 -14.97 6.42 -9.65
CA LYS A 96 -15.81 5.22 -9.63
C LYS A 96 -16.51 4.97 -8.30
N GLN A 97 -16.29 5.85 -7.31
CA GLN A 97 -16.87 5.77 -5.96
C GLN A 97 -16.65 4.39 -5.31
N CYS A 98 -15.45 3.83 -5.47
CA CYS A 98 -15.12 2.49 -4.99
C CYS A 98 -13.71 2.43 -4.39
N LYS A 99 -13.52 1.53 -3.42
CA LYS A 99 -12.20 1.22 -2.88
C LYS A 99 -11.59 0.08 -3.70
N THR A 100 -10.43 0.33 -4.28
CA THR A 100 -9.70 -0.65 -5.11
C THR A 100 -8.21 -0.57 -4.81
N GLY A 101 -7.40 -1.33 -5.53
CA GLY A 101 -5.96 -1.30 -5.33
C GLY A 101 -5.17 -2.06 -6.36
N ILE A 102 -3.89 -2.17 -6.08
CA ILE A 102 -2.92 -2.92 -6.87
C ILE A 102 -2.38 -4.02 -5.97
N ALA A 103 -2.41 -5.27 -6.42
CA ALA A 103 -1.87 -6.39 -5.68
C ALA A 103 -0.82 -7.12 -6.50
N HIS A 104 0.45 -7.01 -6.10
CA HIS A 104 1.52 -7.78 -6.73
C HIS A 104 2.72 -8.00 -5.79
N ARG A 105 3.38 -9.15 -5.93
CA ARG A 105 4.58 -9.51 -5.13
C ARG A 105 5.66 -8.42 -5.13
N HIS A 106 5.86 -7.76 -6.27
CA HIS A 106 6.89 -6.72 -6.40
C HIS A 106 6.62 -5.48 -5.54
N LEU A 107 5.38 -5.24 -5.08
CA LEU A 107 5.06 -4.10 -4.22
C LEU A 107 5.35 -4.38 -2.74
N LYS A 108 5.68 -5.63 -2.37
CA LYS A 108 6.00 -5.96 -0.99
C LYS A 108 7.25 -5.18 -0.55
N PRO A 109 7.21 -4.46 0.58
CA PRO A 109 8.39 -3.78 1.10
C PRO A 109 9.57 -4.73 1.23
N THR A 110 10.76 -4.23 0.90
CA THR A 110 12.01 -4.96 1.02
C THR A 110 12.39 -5.16 2.49
N LEU A 111 12.10 -4.16 3.33
CA LEU A 111 12.35 -4.18 4.76
C LEU A 111 11.21 -3.46 5.49
N GLY A 112 10.64 -4.10 6.50
CA GLY A 112 9.77 -3.48 7.50
C GLY A 112 10.53 -3.25 8.80
N ILE A 113 10.55 -2.02 9.32
CA ILE A 113 11.20 -1.65 10.58
C ILE A 113 10.12 -1.37 11.62
N ILE A 114 9.86 -2.34 12.49
CA ILE A 114 8.87 -2.19 13.57
C ILE A 114 9.58 -1.62 14.80
N ASP A 115 9.13 -0.45 15.23
CA ASP A 115 9.56 0.18 16.47
C ASP A 115 8.31 0.49 17.32
N SER A 116 8.26 -0.04 18.54
CA SER A 116 7.14 0.20 19.46
C SER A 116 6.99 1.68 19.81
N GLU A 117 8.08 2.43 19.85
CA GLU A 117 8.06 3.87 20.16
C GLU A 117 7.33 4.68 19.09
N ASN A 118 7.33 4.23 17.82
CA ASN A 118 6.62 4.91 16.72
C ASN A 118 5.10 4.92 16.90
N THR A 119 4.57 4.05 17.76
CA THR A 119 3.13 3.95 18.07
C THR A 119 2.76 4.61 19.40
N ALA A 120 3.74 5.01 20.20
CA ALA A 120 3.52 5.51 21.56
C ALA A 120 2.73 6.84 21.59
N SER A 121 2.83 7.65 20.55
CA SER A 121 2.14 8.94 20.43
C SER A 121 0.79 8.85 19.71
N LEU A 122 0.27 7.65 19.45
CA LEU A 122 -1.01 7.50 18.74
C LEU A 122 -2.17 8.04 19.59
N PRO A 123 -3.11 8.80 18.97
CA PRO A 123 -4.35 9.14 19.64
C PRO A 123 -5.10 7.85 20.06
N PRO A 124 -5.75 7.81 21.24
CA PRO A 124 -6.42 6.61 21.73
C PRO A 124 -7.44 6.00 20.76
N SER A 125 -8.16 6.85 20.01
CA SER A 125 -9.10 6.39 18.99
C SER A 125 -8.40 5.67 17.83
N VAL A 126 -7.27 6.18 17.35
CA VAL A 126 -6.49 5.55 16.28
C VAL A 126 -5.90 4.22 16.75
N ALA A 127 -5.40 4.16 17.99
CA ALA A 127 -4.93 2.92 18.59
C ALA A 127 -6.05 1.86 18.69
N ALA A 128 -7.25 2.25 19.13
CA ALA A 128 -8.40 1.35 19.20
C ALA A 128 -8.83 0.82 17.82
N TYR A 129 -8.95 1.71 16.81
CA TYR A 129 -9.35 1.30 15.47
C TYR A 129 -8.31 0.41 14.78
N SER A 130 -7.02 0.74 14.91
CA SER A 130 -5.94 -0.08 14.36
C SER A 130 -5.84 -1.44 15.07
N GLY A 131 -6.02 -1.49 16.39
CA GLY A 131 -6.08 -2.77 17.11
C GLY A 131 -7.26 -3.66 16.69
N LEU A 132 -8.43 -3.06 16.45
CA LEU A 132 -9.59 -3.80 15.93
C LEU A 132 -9.34 -4.32 14.51
N ASP A 133 -8.68 -3.55 13.65
CA ASP A 133 -8.27 -3.96 12.31
C ASP A 133 -7.40 -5.23 12.34
N VAL A 134 -6.39 -5.27 13.22
CA VAL A 134 -5.55 -6.48 13.44
C VAL A 134 -6.40 -7.69 13.84
N LEU A 135 -7.34 -7.50 14.77
CA LEU A 135 -8.21 -8.58 15.23
C LEU A 135 -9.10 -9.11 14.10
N CYS A 136 -9.71 -8.23 13.30
CA CYS A 136 -10.51 -8.62 12.15
C CYS A 136 -9.67 -9.41 11.14
N HIS A 137 -8.49 -8.89 10.77
CA HIS A 137 -7.57 -9.59 9.87
C HIS A 137 -7.19 -10.99 10.39
N ALA A 138 -6.93 -11.13 11.69
CA ALA A 138 -6.59 -12.40 12.30
C ALA A 138 -7.76 -13.40 12.23
N LEU A 139 -8.98 -12.96 12.56
CA LEU A 139 -10.18 -13.80 12.53
C LEU A 139 -10.56 -14.21 11.11
N GLU A 140 -10.54 -13.27 10.16
CA GLU A 140 -10.80 -13.56 8.74
C GLU A 140 -9.77 -14.54 8.18
N SER A 141 -8.49 -14.33 8.48
CA SER A 141 -7.42 -15.24 8.06
C SER A 141 -7.56 -16.63 8.67
N TYR A 142 -7.94 -16.72 9.95
CA TYR A 142 -8.16 -17.98 10.64
C TYR A 142 -9.35 -18.77 10.10
N THR A 143 -10.40 -18.07 9.68
CA THR A 143 -11.65 -18.67 9.17
C THR A 143 -11.64 -18.90 7.66
N ALA A 144 -10.67 -18.33 6.93
CA ALA A 144 -10.56 -18.49 5.50
C ALA A 144 -10.35 -19.95 5.08
N ILE A 145 -10.89 -20.31 3.91
CA ILE A 145 -10.61 -21.61 3.28
C ILE A 145 -9.09 -21.71 3.05
N PRO A 146 -8.44 -22.78 3.55
CA PRO A 146 -7.01 -23.00 3.37
C PRO A 146 -6.59 -22.85 1.92
N PHE A 147 -5.42 -22.24 1.68
CA PHE A 147 -4.92 -22.02 0.32
C PHE A 147 -4.86 -23.31 -0.53
N ASN A 148 -4.53 -24.44 0.09
CA ASN A 148 -4.46 -25.75 -0.56
C ASN A 148 -5.85 -26.39 -0.84
N LYS A 149 -6.94 -25.71 -0.50
CA LYS A 149 -8.33 -26.14 -0.72
C LYS A 149 -9.14 -25.16 -1.57
N ARG A 150 -8.48 -24.17 -2.19
CA ARG A 150 -9.10 -23.18 -3.09
C ARG A 150 -9.07 -23.64 -4.53
#